data_AF-A0A1F4VMD1-F1
#
_entry.id   AF-A0A1F4VMD1-F1
#
_cell.length_a   1.000
_cell.length_b   1.000
_cell.length_c   1.000
_cell.angle_alpha   90.00
_cell.angle_beta   90.00
_cell.angle_gamma   90.00
#
_symmetry.space_group_name_H-M   'P 1'
#
loop_
_entity.id
_entity.type
_entity.pdbx_description
1 polymer ?
#
loop_
_entity_poly.entity_id
_entity_poly.type
_entity_poly.pdbx_seq_one_letter_code
_entity_poly.pdbx_strand_id
1 'polypeptide(L)'
;MNGNEKNNSEKIMELIENARTIAVIPSKVAGADAFSAAVGLYNMLLATGKDVSLVYTGKVPEVAEHLVKKEEITANIFTRELLVSIDYSNTPAAKVHYSTDNDILTLKLSPVPKDFDRSRVKTFIKGMEFDVIFTVGVQELADLGQTYRELEEEFRAAKIINVDNTDRNRRYGAVNIIDTSAENLSMVVFRNCPTWGLQPDTKSAKALLTGMTYREVKVDSR
;
A
#
# COMPACT_ATOMS: atom_id res chain seq x y z
N MET A 1 15.42 -17.74 17.14
CA MET A 1 14.41 -17.88 16.08
C MET A 1 14.07 -19.34 15.95
N ASN A 2 12.79 -19.69 16.06
CA ASN A 2 12.34 -21.04 15.73
C ASN A 2 12.36 -21.24 14.20
N GLY A 3 12.30 -22.49 13.73
CA GLY A 3 12.43 -22.80 12.29
C GLY A 3 11.33 -22.16 11.41
N ASN A 4 10.16 -21.85 11.98
CA ASN A 4 9.03 -21.24 11.27
C ASN A 4 9.21 -19.73 11.09
N GLU A 5 9.72 -19.03 12.11
CA GLU A 5 10.10 -17.61 12.04
C GLU A 5 11.17 -17.36 10.99
N LYS A 6 12.20 -18.22 10.94
CA LYS A 6 13.29 -18.07 9.96
C LYS A 6 12.77 -18.17 8.52
N ASN A 7 11.89 -19.14 8.25
CA ASN A 7 11.25 -19.32 6.95
C ASN A 7 10.37 -18.10 6.58
N ASN A 8 9.61 -17.57 7.54
CA ASN A 8 8.79 -16.38 7.29
C ASN A 8 9.63 -15.13 6.98
N SER A 9 10.76 -14.91 7.69
CA SER A 9 11.65 -13.78 7.41
C SER A 9 12.29 -13.87 6.01
N GLU A 10 12.78 -15.05 5.62
CA GLU A 10 13.34 -15.30 4.28
C GLU A 10 12.29 -15.04 3.19
N LYS A 11 11.06 -15.53 3.39
CA LYS A 11 9.95 -15.31 2.46
C LYS A 11 9.53 -13.84 2.36
N ILE A 12 9.54 -13.09 3.47
CA ILE A 12 9.24 -11.65 3.44
C ILE A 12 10.31 -10.89 2.67
N MET A 13 11.58 -11.21 2.89
CA MET A 13 12.70 -10.60 2.16
C MET A 13 12.56 -10.84 0.66
N GLU A 14 12.29 -12.08 0.23
CA GLU A 14 12.05 -12.41 -1.18
C GLU A 14 10.85 -11.65 -1.77
N LEU A 15 9.74 -11.53 -1.02
CA LEU A 15 8.58 -10.77 -1.45
C LEU A 15 8.88 -9.28 -1.63
N ILE A 16 9.64 -8.67 -0.71
CA ILE A 16 10.06 -7.26 -0.82
C ILE A 16 11.02 -7.08 -2.00
N GLU A 17 12.00 -7.97 -2.17
CA GLU A 17 12.99 -7.89 -3.25
C GLU A 17 12.34 -7.96 -4.64
N ASN A 18 11.38 -8.86 -4.82
CA ASN A 18 10.68 -9.07 -6.09
C ASN A 18 9.56 -8.07 -6.36
N ALA A 19 9.00 -7.43 -5.33
CA ALA A 19 7.96 -6.41 -5.51
C ALA A 19 8.52 -5.16 -6.19
N ARG A 20 7.75 -4.58 -7.11
CA ARG A 20 7.95 -3.23 -7.62
C ARG A 20 7.04 -2.24 -6.90
N THR A 21 5.78 -2.61 -6.68
CA THR A 21 4.79 -1.77 -6.00
C THR A 21 4.33 -2.41 -4.69
N ILE A 22 4.35 -1.62 -3.61
CA ILE A 22 4.02 -2.08 -2.25
C ILE A 22 3.00 -1.14 -1.63
N ALA A 23 1.92 -1.67 -1.06
CA ALA A 23 1.05 -0.89 -0.18
C ALA A 23 1.36 -1.18 1.29
N VAL A 24 1.28 -0.15 2.14
CA VAL A 24 1.25 -0.28 3.60
C VAL A 24 -0.08 0.29 4.09
N ILE A 25 -0.86 -0.55 4.77
CA ILE A 25 -2.26 -0.25 5.12
C ILE A 25 -2.46 -0.48 6.63
N PRO A 26 -2.44 0.59 7.45
CA PRO A 26 -2.71 0.48 8.87
C PRO A 26 -4.20 0.31 9.18
N SER A 27 -4.49 -0.40 10.27
CA SER A 27 -5.83 -0.48 10.86
C SER A 27 -6.26 0.87 11.42
N LYS A 28 -7.48 1.28 11.07
CA LYS A 28 -8.13 2.45 11.69
C LYS A 28 -8.49 2.19 13.16
N VAL A 29 -8.79 0.93 13.50
CA VAL A 29 -9.26 0.54 14.84
C VAL A 29 -8.11 0.53 15.84
N ALA A 30 -6.92 0.06 15.42
CA ALA A 30 -5.71 0.09 16.25
C ALA A 30 -5.05 1.48 16.33
N GLY A 31 -5.63 2.48 15.67
CA GLY A 31 -5.39 3.89 15.94
C GLY A 31 -3.95 4.36 15.72
N ALA A 32 -3.45 5.14 16.68
CA ALA A 32 -2.17 5.84 16.57
C ALA A 32 -0.96 4.90 16.42
N ASP A 33 -0.94 3.81 17.17
CA ASP A 33 0.18 2.86 17.10
C ASP A 33 0.24 2.15 15.74
N ALA A 34 -0.88 1.64 15.23
CA ALA A 34 -0.91 1.01 13.90
C ALA A 34 -0.47 1.99 12.80
N PHE A 35 -0.93 3.24 12.88
CA PHE A 35 -0.54 4.27 11.93
C PHE A 35 0.96 4.60 12.03
N SER A 36 1.49 4.79 13.25
CA SER A 36 2.92 5.04 13.48
C SER A 36 3.80 3.88 13.03
N ALA A 37 3.40 2.63 13.30
CA ALA A 37 4.08 1.42 12.82
C ALA A 37 4.10 1.35 11.29
N ALA A 38 2.98 1.65 10.64
CA ALA A 38 2.86 1.71 9.19
C ALA A 38 3.72 2.82 8.58
N VAL A 39 3.77 4.01 9.17
CA VAL A 39 4.66 5.10 8.72
C VAL A 39 6.14 4.70 8.87
N GLY A 40 6.49 4.01 9.96
CA GLY A 40 7.83 3.46 10.15
C GLY A 40 8.22 2.49 9.04
N LEU A 41 7.35 1.52 8.78
CA LEU A 41 7.53 0.53 7.72
C LEU A 41 7.57 1.15 6.33
N TYR A 42 6.67 2.09 6.04
CA TYR A 42 6.61 2.85 4.79
C TYR A 42 7.94 3.56 4.48
N ASN A 43 8.51 4.28 5.45
CA ASN A 43 9.79 4.97 5.26
C ASN A 43 10.94 3.99 5.00
N MET A 44 10.98 2.86 5.70
CA MET A 44 12.00 1.83 5.46
C MET A 44 11.87 1.20 4.07
N LEU A 45 10.65 0.90 3.63
CA LEU A 45 10.40 0.34 2.30
C LEU A 45 10.75 1.36 1.20
N LEU A 46 10.40 2.64 1.38
CA LEU A 46 10.79 3.70 0.45
C LEU A 46 12.31 3.82 0.30
N ALA A 47 13.06 3.66 1.40
CA ALA A 47 14.52 3.72 1.39
C ALA A 47 15.17 2.60 0.55
N THR A 48 14.43 1.53 0.24
CA THR A 48 14.87 0.46 -0.68
C THR A 48 14.68 0.80 -2.17
N GLY A 49 14.14 1.99 -2.49
CA GLY A 49 13.92 2.45 -3.86
C GLY A 49 12.68 1.86 -4.55
N LYS A 50 11.78 1.24 -3.79
CA LYS A 50 10.51 0.69 -4.28
C LYS A 50 9.44 1.79 -4.42
N ASP A 51 8.41 1.50 -5.21
CA ASP A 51 7.21 2.34 -5.27
C ASP A 51 6.29 1.92 -4.12
N VAL A 52 6.16 2.77 -3.10
CA VAL A 52 5.44 2.45 -1.86
C VAL A 52 4.30 3.43 -1.64
N SER A 53 3.10 2.91 -1.41
CA SER A 53 1.90 3.69 -1.07
C SER A 53 1.52 3.48 0.39
N LEU A 54 1.44 4.56 1.17
CA LEU A 54 0.83 4.53 2.50
C LEU A 54 -0.69 4.78 2.36
N VAL A 55 -1.47 3.71 2.26
CA VAL A 55 -2.91 3.80 2.00
C VAL A 55 -3.66 3.99 3.32
N TYR A 56 -4.23 5.17 3.51
CA TYR A 56 -5.02 5.46 4.71
C TYR A 56 -6.12 6.47 4.43
N THR A 57 -7.37 6.04 4.61
CA THR A 57 -8.57 6.85 4.36
C THR A 57 -9.20 7.39 5.65
N GLY A 58 -8.53 7.22 6.79
CA GLY A 58 -8.96 7.74 8.09
C GLY A 58 -8.42 9.13 8.38
N LYS A 59 -8.85 9.73 9.48
CA LYS A 59 -8.18 10.92 10.04
C LYS A 59 -6.82 10.48 10.59
N VAL A 60 -5.75 11.20 10.21
CA VAL A 60 -4.42 10.98 10.78
C VAL A 60 -4.48 11.24 12.29
N PRO A 61 -3.95 10.33 13.13
CA PRO A 61 -3.88 10.56 14.57
C PRO A 61 -3.04 11.79 14.90
N GLU A 62 -3.49 12.65 15.80
CA GLU A 62 -2.84 13.93 16.14
C GLU A 62 -1.36 13.76 16.52
N VAL A 63 -1.07 12.72 17.34
CA VAL A 63 0.30 12.37 17.75
C VAL A 63 1.22 12.00 16.58
N ALA A 64 0.65 11.64 15.42
CA ALA A 64 1.36 11.18 14.25
C ALA A 64 1.35 12.20 13.08
N GLU A 65 0.69 13.35 13.20
CA GLU A 65 0.61 14.37 12.12
C GLU A 65 1.98 14.88 11.67
N HIS A 66 2.96 14.92 12.59
CA HIS A 66 4.32 15.35 12.31
C HIS A 66 5.21 14.27 11.69
N LEU A 67 4.75 13.01 11.62
CA LEU A 67 5.54 11.88 11.14
C LEU A 67 5.51 11.73 9.61
N VAL A 68 4.47 12.24 8.97
CA VAL A 68 4.21 12.06 7.54
C VAL A 68 3.44 13.25 6.99
N LYS A 69 3.81 13.70 5.79
CA LYS A 69 3.08 14.79 5.12
C LYS A 69 1.78 14.27 4.53
N LYS A 70 0.78 15.15 4.41
CA LYS A 70 -0.53 14.78 3.87
C LYS A 70 -0.43 14.23 2.43
N GLU A 71 0.50 14.75 1.65
CA GLU A 71 0.73 14.36 0.25
C GLU A 71 1.39 12.98 0.12
N GLU A 72 2.05 12.49 1.18
CA GLU A 72 2.66 11.16 1.23
C GLU A 72 1.62 10.07 1.57
N ILE A 73 0.39 10.46 1.93
CA ILE A 73 -0.71 9.54 2.26
C ILE A 73 -1.62 9.36 1.04
N THR A 74 -1.75 8.11 0.61
CA THR A 74 -2.70 7.72 -0.44
C THR A 74 -4.12 7.62 0.15
N ALA A 75 -4.78 8.77 0.29
CA ALA A 75 -6.14 8.87 0.83
C ALA A 75 -7.23 8.72 -0.25
N ASN A 76 -6.93 9.06 -1.52
CA ASN A 76 -7.86 8.89 -2.62
C ASN A 76 -7.66 7.53 -3.28
N ILE A 77 -8.44 6.56 -2.82
CA ILE A 77 -8.42 5.19 -3.33
C ILE A 77 -9.50 4.93 -4.39
N PHE A 78 -10.31 5.94 -4.73
CA PHE A 78 -11.48 5.82 -5.62
C PHE A 78 -11.15 6.18 -7.07
N THR A 79 -10.10 6.98 -7.27
CA THR A 79 -9.71 7.40 -8.62
C THR A 79 -9.13 6.24 -9.40
N ARG A 80 -9.49 6.19 -10.68
CA ARG A 80 -8.95 5.27 -11.67
C ARG A 80 -8.59 6.07 -12.91
N GLU A 81 -7.59 5.63 -13.66
CA GLU A 81 -7.17 6.24 -14.91
C GLU A 81 -7.78 5.49 -16.10
N LEU A 82 -8.44 6.19 -17.02
CA LEU A 82 -8.82 5.60 -18.30
C LEU A 82 -7.63 5.71 -19.26
N LEU A 83 -7.00 4.58 -19.58
CA LEU A 83 -5.93 4.51 -20.56
C LEU A 83 -6.51 4.13 -21.93
N VAL A 84 -6.19 4.95 -22.94
CA VAL A 84 -6.50 4.67 -24.35
C VAL A 84 -5.19 4.34 -25.06
N SER A 85 -4.95 3.06 -25.32
CA SER A 85 -3.77 2.57 -26.04
C SER A 85 -4.11 2.37 -27.51
N ILE A 86 -3.32 2.97 -28.39
CA ILE A 86 -3.48 2.84 -29.84
C ILE A 86 -2.20 2.22 -30.38
N ASP A 87 -2.25 0.98 -30.86
CA ASP A 87 -1.14 0.40 -31.60
C ASP A 87 -1.20 0.89 -33.05
N TYR A 88 -0.28 1.80 -33.39
CA TYR A 88 -0.16 2.40 -34.71
C TYR A 88 1.10 1.93 -35.46
N SER A 89 1.66 0.78 -35.07
CA SER A 89 2.79 0.17 -35.78
C SER A 89 2.47 0.03 -37.27
N ASN A 90 3.48 0.26 -38.12
CA ASN A 90 3.39 0.30 -39.59
C ASN A 90 2.55 1.47 -40.15
N THR A 91 2.38 2.55 -39.39
CA THR A 91 1.81 3.82 -39.89
C THR A 91 2.84 4.95 -39.78
N PRO A 92 2.72 6.04 -40.58
CA PRO A 92 3.57 7.23 -40.45
C PRO A 92 3.13 8.16 -39.31
N ALA A 93 2.13 7.77 -38.51
CA ALA A 93 1.62 8.61 -37.43
C ALA A 93 2.72 8.86 -36.40
N ALA A 94 3.06 10.13 -36.19
CA ALA A 94 4.16 10.52 -35.31
C ALA A 94 3.70 11.27 -34.05
N LYS A 95 2.46 11.78 -34.04
CA LYS A 95 1.93 12.62 -32.96
C LYS A 95 0.43 12.40 -32.78
N VAL A 96 0.00 12.48 -31.52
CA VAL A 96 -1.41 12.52 -31.12
C VAL A 96 -1.78 13.97 -30.85
N HIS A 97 -2.88 14.44 -31.44
CA HIS A 97 -3.52 15.69 -31.06
C HIS A 97 -4.73 15.37 -30.18
N TYR A 98 -5.01 16.21 -29.18
CA TYR A 98 -6.23 16.10 -28.39
C TYR A 98 -7.00 17.42 -28.41
N SER A 99 -8.32 17.32 -28.31
CA SER A 99 -9.22 18.46 -28.14
C SER A 99 -10.35 18.07 -27.20
N THR A 100 -10.81 19.01 -26.40
CA THR A 100 -11.99 18.84 -25.56
C THR A 100 -13.06 19.83 -26.02
N ASP A 101 -14.23 19.32 -26.38
CA ASP A 101 -15.40 20.12 -26.74
C ASP A 101 -16.65 19.49 -26.10
N ASN A 102 -17.49 20.28 -25.44
CA ASN A 102 -18.70 19.82 -24.75
C ASN A 102 -18.48 18.58 -23.86
N ASP A 103 -17.44 18.61 -23.03
CA ASP A 103 -17.00 17.51 -22.13
C ASP A 103 -16.60 16.20 -22.85
N ILE A 104 -16.39 16.24 -24.17
CA ILE A 104 -15.92 15.11 -24.96
C ILE A 104 -14.44 15.30 -25.30
N LEU A 105 -13.60 14.41 -24.78
CA LEU A 105 -12.19 14.29 -25.19
C LEU A 105 -12.09 13.54 -26.53
N THR A 106 -11.59 14.22 -27.56
CA THR A 106 -11.26 13.61 -28.85
C THR A 106 -9.75 13.47 -29.00
N LEU A 107 -9.27 12.25 -29.22
CA LEU A 107 -7.88 11.96 -29.59
C LEU A 107 -7.80 11.75 -31.10
N LYS A 108 -7.03 12.61 -31.79
CA LYS A 108 -6.81 12.54 -33.24
C LYS A 108 -5.39 12.04 -33.53
N LEU A 109 -5.32 10.84 -34.10
CA LEU A 109 -4.09 10.24 -34.62
C LEU A 109 -4.12 10.31 -36.16
N SER A 110 -3.07 10.86 -36.77
CA SER A 110 -2.97 10.96 -38.23
C SER A 110 -1.52 11.04 -38.72
N PRO A 111 -1.22 10.55 -39.93
CA PRO A 111 -2.10 9.80 -40.82
C PRO A 111 -2.18 8.31 -40.43
N VAL A 112 -3.33 7.68 -40.65
CA VAL A 112 -3.52 6.21 -40.56
C VAL A 112 -4.12 5.69 -41.88
N PRO A 113 -3.91 4.40 -42.24
CA PRO A 113 -4.51 3.79 -43.42
C PRO A 113 -6.05 3.88 -43.43
N LYS A 114 -6.67 3.88 -44.61
CA LYS A 114 -8.14 3.94 -44.78
C LYS A 114 -8.85 2.79 -44.05
N ASP A 115 -8.22 1.65 -44.02
CA ASP A 115 -8.63 0.38 -43.43
C ASP A 115 -7.96 0.12 -42.06
N PHE A 116 -7.57 1.18 -41.33
CA PHE A 116 -6.98 1.03 -40.00
C PHE A 116 -7.83 0.13 -39.10
N ASP A 117 -7.21 -0.96 -38.63
CA ASP A 117 -7.85 -1.94 -37.77
C ASP A 117 -8.16 -1.32 -36.39
N ARG A 118 -9.45 -1.09 -36.14
CA ARG A 118 -9.94 -0.49 -34.90
C ARG A 118 -9.74 -1.39 -33.68
N SER A 119 -9.53 -2.70 -33.85
CA SER A 119 -9.24 -3.62 -32.74
C SER A 119 -7.89 -3.31 -32.05
N ARG A 120 -7.03 -2.55 -32.72
CA ARG A 120 -5.74 -2.05 -32.19
C ARG A 120 -5.90 -0.87 -31.23
N VAL A 121 -7.11 -0.32 -31.10
CA VAL A 121 -7.46 0.66 -30.06
C VAL A 121 -8.02 -0.10 -28.86
N LYS A 122 -7.30 -0.07 -27.75
CA LYS A 122 -7.69 -0.71 -26.50
C LYS A 122 -7.92 0.34 -25.43
N THR A 123 -9.02 0.22 -24.71
CA THR A 123 -9.31 1.03 -23.53
C THR A 123 -9.28 0.14 -22.31
N PHE A 124 -8.62 0.58 -21.24
CA PHE A 124 -8.71 -0.08 -19.95
C PHE A 124 -8.67 0.95 -18.84
N ILE A 125 -9.40 0.65 -17.77
CA ILE A 125 -9.39 1.45 -16.55
C ILE A 125 -8.28 0.87 -15.68
N LYS A 126 -7.24 1.66 -15.45
CA LYS A 126 -6.13 1.31 -14.57
C LYS A 126 -6.40 1.84 -13.16
N GLY A 127 -6.40 0.93 -12.20
CA GLY A 127 -6.41 1.26 -10.78
C GLY A 127 -5.04 1.28 -10.16
N MET A 128 -5.01 1.21 -8.84
CA MET A 128 -3.76 0.94 -8.14
C MET A 128 -3.36 -0.51 -8.41
N GLU A 129 -2.06 -0.80 -8.39
CA GLU A 129 -1.53 -2.15 -8.58
C GLU A 129 -0.48 -2.38 -7.50
N PHE A 130 -0.62 -3.47 -6.75
CA PHE A 130 0.30 -3.83 -5.68
C PHE A 130 0.79 -5.26 -5.87
N ASP A 131 2.10 -5.45 -5.90
CA ASP A 131 2.70 -6.78 -5.85
C ASP A 131 2.60 -7.36 -4.43
N VAL A 132 2.81 -6.48 -3.43
CA VAL A 132 2.77 -6.81 -1.99
C VAL A 132 1.91 -5.80 -1.24
N ILE A 133 1.11 -6.28 -0.29
CA ILE A 133 0.38 -5.45 0.66
C ILE A 133 0.80 -5.83 2.08
N PHE A 134 1.35 -4.86 2.82
CA PHE A 134 1.51 -4.94 4.26
C PHE A 134 0.25 -4.42 4.95
N THR A 135 -0.40 -5.27 5.75
CA THR A 135 -1.45 -4.82 6.68
C THR A 135 -0.90 -4.75 8.09
N VAL A 136 -1.17 -3.65 8.81
CA VAL A 136 -0.62 -3.42 10.16
C VAL A 136 -1.77 -3.24 11.16
N GLY A 137 -1.91 -4.19 12.09
CA GLY A 137 -2.94 -4.17 13.15
C GLY A 137 -4.36 -4.49 12.69
N VAL A 138 -4.51 -5.13 11.54
CA VAL A 138 -5.80 -5.50 10.92
C VAL A 138 -6.08 -6.96 11.27
N GLN A 139 -7.13 -7.25 12.04
CA GLN A 139 -7.40 -8.61 12.54
C GLN A 139 -8.06 -9.49 11.47
N GLU A 140 -8.92 -8.89 10.64
CA GLU A 140 -9.43 -9.46 9.41
C GLU A 140 -9.61 -8.39 8.32
N LEU A 141 -9.53 -8.76 7.04
CA LEU A 141 -9.62 -7.80 5.93
C LEU A 141 -10.91 -6.96 5.94
N ALA A 142 -12.00 -7.51 6.48
CA ALA A 142 -13.26 -6.80 6.64
C ALA A 142 -13.14 -5.56 7.56
N ASP A 143 -12.19 -5.53 8.50
CA ASP A 143 -11.96 -4.41 9.41
C ASP A 143 -11.51 -3.14 8.68
N LEU A 144 -10.95 -3.27 7.47
CA LEU A 144 -10.58 -2.13 6.61
C LEU A 144 -11.79 -1.45 5.96
N GLY A 145 -12.97 -2.08 6.03
CA GLY A 145 -14.24 -1.50 5.57
C GLY A 145 -14.21 -1.06 4.12
N GLN A 146 -14.47 0.23 3.86
CA GLN A 146 -14.51 0.78 2.50
C GLN A 146 -13.17 0.63 1.78
N THR A 147 -12.04 0.69 2.50
CA THR A 147 -10.72 0.54 1.87
C THR A 147 -10.54 -0.85 1.28
N TYR A 148 -11.01 -1.90 1.95
CA TYR A 148 -10.97 -3.25 1.38
C TYR A 148 -11.95 -3.42 0.21
N ARG A 149 -13.17 -2.87 0.33
CA ARG A 149 -14.16 -2.95 -0.76
C ARG A 149 -13.70 -2.27 -2.04
N GLU A 150 -13.07 -1.11 -1.93
CA GLU A 150 -12.59 -0.35 -3.10
C GLU A 150 -11.36 -0.99 -3.74
N LEU A 151 -10.56 -1.72 -2.95
CA LEU A 151 -9.30 -2.32 -3.37
C LEU A 151 -9.37 -3.85 -3.46
N GLU A 152 -10.58 -4.40 -3.61
CA GLU A 152 -10.81 -5.83 -3.45
C GLU A 152 -10.02 -6.66 -4.48
N GLU A 153 -9.93 -6.18 -5.72
CA GLU A 153 -9.13 -6.82 -6.76
C GLU A 153 -7.63 -6.71 -6.49
N GLU A 154 -7.17 -5.56 -6.00
CA GLU A 154 -5.78 -5.33 -5.62
C GLU A 154 -5.38 -6.26 -4.45
N PHE A 155 -6.26 -6.46 -3.47
CA PHE A 155 -6.04 -7.42 -2.39
C PHE A 155 -6.05 -8.88 -2.88
N ARG A 156 -6.89 -9.22 -3.86
CA ARG A 156 -6.90 -10.56 -4.47
C ARG A 156 -5.61 -10.85 -5.25
N ALA A 157 -5.06 -9.86 -5.94
CA ALA A 157 -3.88 -10.01 -6.78
C ALA A 157 -2.57 -10.02 -5.96
N ALA A 158 -2.47 -9.18 -4.94
CA ALA A 158 -1.24 -8.98 -4.18
C ALA A 158 -0.89 -10.13 -3.21
N LYS A 159 0.39 -10.24 -2.86
CA LYS A 159 0.83 -11.06 -1.71
C LYS A 159 0.71 -10.26 -0.43
N ILE A 160 -0.15 -10.71 0.48
CA ILE A 160 -0.41 -10.02 1.75
C ILE A 160 0.60 -10.48 2.82
N ILE A 161 1.28 -9.52 3.44
CA ILE A 161 2.08 -9.71 4.65
C ILE A 161 1.32 -9.04 5.81
N ASN A 162 0.78 -9.87 6.69
CA ASN A 162 -0.08 -9.43 7.78
C ASN A 162 0.72 -9.32 9.09
N VAL A 163 0.76 -8.12 9.67
CA VAL A 163 1.49 -7.80 10.90
C VAL A 163 0.51 -7.42 11.99
N ASP A 164 0.52 -8.13 13.11
CA ASP A 164 -0.35 -7.88 14.25
C ASP A 164 0.35 -8.27 15.57
N ASN A 165 -0.19 -7.82 16.69
CA ASN A 165 0.27 -8.20 18.03
C ASN A 165 -0.85 -8.81 18.89
N THR A 166 -1.96 -9.21 18.27
CA THR A 166 -3.12 -9.80 18.96
C THR A 166 -3.40 -11.24 18.50
N ASP A 167 -3.87 -12.07 19.42
CA ASP A 167 -4.30 -13.45 19.14
C ASP A 167 -5.66 -13.53 18.42
N ARG A 168 -6.40 -12.42 18.39
CA ARG A 168 -7.66 -12.25 17.65
C ARG A 168 -7.47 -12.23 16.13
N ASN A 169 -6.25 -12.00 15.65
CA ASN A 169 -5.95 -11.93 14.23
C ASN A 169 -6.21 -13.27 13.51
N ARG A 170 -6.91 -13.23 12.37
CA ARG A 170 -7.33 -14.43 11.62
C ARG A 170 -6.28 -15.03 10.70
N ARG A 171 -5.07 -14.46 10.65
CA ARG A 171 -3.93 -14.97 9.88
C ARG A 171 -4.23 -15.13 8.38
N TYR A 172 -4.85 -14.12 7.77
CA TYR A 172 -5.30 -14.15 6.37
C TYR A 172 -4.20 -13.88 5.33
N GLY A 173 -2.99 -13.51 5.76
CA GLY A 173 -1.88 -13.17 4.85
C GLY A 173 -1.21 -14.41 4.25
N ALA A 174 -0.50 -14.21 3.14
CA ALA A 174 0.43 -15.20 2.60
C ALA A 174 1.63 -15.42 3.55
N VAL A 175 1.95 -14.41 4.36
CA VAL A 175 2.81 -14.50 5.55
C VAL A 175 2.13 -13.75 6.69
N ASN A 176 2.16 -14.31 7.91
CA ASN A 176 1.51 -13.74 9.08
C ASN A 176 2.52 -13.58 10.22
N ILE A 177 2.86 -12.35 10.56
CA ILE A 177 3.73 -11.97 11.69
C ILE A 177 2.83 -11.53 12.84
N ILE A 178 2.49 -12.48 13.71
CA ILE A 178 1.62 -12.26 14.86
C ILE A 178 2.46 -12.45 16.13
N ASP A 179 2.96 -11.35 16.70
CA ASP A 179 3.77 -11.36 17.92
C ASP A 179 2.95 -10.84 19.10
N THR A 180 2.26 -11.75 19.78
CA THR A 180 1.45 -11.43 20.96
C THR A 180 2.26 -11.10 22.21
N SER A 181 3.59 -11.19 22.15
CA SER A 181 4.48 -10.76 23.23
C SER A 181 4.83 -9.27 23.15
N ALA A 182 4.56 -8.62 22.01
CA ALA A 182 4.82 -7.21 21.81
C ALA A 182 3.66 -6.36 22.35
N GLU A 183 3.98 -5.38 23.20
CA GLU A 183 2.99 -4.47 23.77
C GLU A 183 2.25 -3.62 22.71
N ASN A 184 2.88 -3.39 21.56
CA ASN A 184 2.36 -2.58 20.47
C ASN A 184 2.91 -3.02 19.11
N LEU A 185 2.24 -2.62 18.03
CA LEU A 185 2.56 -2.96 16.63
C LEU A 185 3.89 -2.35 16.20
N SER A 186 4.21 -1.15 16.69
CA SER A 186 5.49 -0.51 16.42
C SER A 186 6.67 -1.34 16.92
N MET A 187 6.54 -2.00 18.08
CA MET A 187 7.51 -2.96 18.59
C MET A 187 7.62 -4.20 17.71
N VAL A 188 6.51 -4.73 17.17
CA VAL A 188 6.53 -5.85 16.22
C VAL A 188 7.36 -5.48 14.98
N VAL A 189 7.06 -4.33 14.37
CA VAL A 189 7.79 -3.86 13.18
C VAL A 189 9.27 -3.63 13.52
N PHE A 190 9.58 -2.95 14.63
CA PHE A 190 10.95 -2.68 15.04
C PHE A 190 11.78 -3.95 15.24
N ARG A 191 11.25 -4.95 15.97
CA ARG A 191 11.95 -6.22 16.24
C ARG A 191 12.23 -7.02 14.96
N ASN A 192 11.29 -6.99 14.01
CA ASN A 192 11.35 -7.86 12.84
C ASN A 192 12.00 -7.20 11.61
N CYS A 193 12.02 -5.87 11.51
CA CYS A 193 12.51 -5.17 10.32
C CYS A 193 13.93 -5.57 9.87
N PRO A 194 14.93 -5.83 10.75
CA PRO A 194 16.25 -6.25 10.29
C PRO A 194 16.22 -7.61 9.59
N THR A 195 15.31 -8.49 10.01
CA THR A 195 15.12 -9.82 9.44
C THR A 195 14.42 -9.79 8.09
N TRP A 196 13.72 -8.69 7.80
CA TRP A 196 13.08 -8.41 6.51
C TRP A 196 14.02 -7.69 5.54
N GLY A 197 15.30 -7.51 5.91
CA GLY A 197 16.27 -6.75 5.13
C GLY A 197 16.07 -5.23 5.20
N LEU A 198 15.25 -4.76 6.14
CA LEU A 198 14.96 -3.34 6.32
C LEU A 198 15.78 -2.78 7.48
N GLN A 199 16.21 -1.52 7.34
CA GLN A 199 16.95 -0.81 8.38
C GLN A 199 16.25 0.50 8.72
N PRO A 200 15.95 0.78 10.00
CA PRO A 200 15.38 2.05 10.39
C PRO A 200 16.36 3.21 10.14
N ASP A 201 15.89 4.19 9.37
CA ASP A 201 16.48 5.52 9.27
C ASP A 201 15.89 6.47 10.34
N THR A 202 16.32 7.73 10.34
CA THR A 202 15.82 8.74 11.31
C THR A 202 14.31 8.92 11.26
N LYS A 203 13.67 8.87 10.08
CA LYS A 203 12.22 9.09 9.94
C LYS A 203 11.44 7.89 10.46
N SER A 204 11.81 6.70 10.02
CA SER A 204 11.19 5.45 10.46
C SER A 204 11.40 5.19 11.94
N ALA A 205 12.60 5.44 12.48
CA ALA A 205 12.87 5.30 13.91
C ALA A 205 12.00 6.24 14.76
N LYS A 206 11.83 7.51 14.34
CA LYS A 206 10.91 8.45 15.01
C LYS A 206 9.48 7.95 14.99
N ALA A 207 9.00 7.47 13.84
CA ALA A 207 7.64 6.95 13.71
C ALA A 207 7.40 5.74 14.62
N LEU A 208 8.30 4.76 14.60
CA LEU A 208 8.24 3.58 15.46
C LEU A 208 8.32 3.96 16.95
N LEU A 209 9.18 4.92 17.32
CA LEU A 209 9.27 5.39 18.69
C LEU A 209 7.97 6.08 19.15
N THR A 210 7.36 6.90 18.30
CA THR A 210 6.07 7.54 18.60
C THR A 210 5.00 6.50 18.91
N GLY A 211 4.89 5.43 18.11
CA GLY A 211 3.95 4.35 18.38
C GLY A 211 4.32 3.52 19.63
N MET A 212 5.60 3.20 19.83
CA MET A 212 6.07 2.45 21.01
C MET A 212 5.83 3.19 22.33
N THR A 213 5.90 4.52 22.31
CA THR A 213 5.67 5.38 23.48
C THR A 213 4.23 5.84 23.61
N TYR A 214 3.40 5.59 22.59
CA TYR A 214 1.99 5.95 22.62
C TYR A 214 1.26 5.13 23.68
N ARG A 215 0.50 5.83 24.51
CA ARG A 215 -0.43 5.23 25.46
C ARG A 215 -1.82 5.67 25.06
N GLU A 216 -2.66 4.70 24.72
CA GLU A 216 -4.06 4.98 24.49
C GLU A 216 -4.69 5.43 25.81
N VAL A 217 -5.17 6.68 25.85
CA VAL A 217 -5.90 7.18 27.01
C VAL A 217 -7.25 6.47 27.00
N LYS A 218 -7.42 5.46 27.86
CA LYS A 218 -8.75 4.90 28.13
C LYS A 218 -9.60 6.02 28.69
N VAL A 219 -10.52 6.54 27.88
CA VAL A 219 -11.59 7.38 28.38
C VAL A 219 -12.45 6.45 29.23
N ASP A 220 -12.34 6.54 30.55
CA ASP A 220 -13.29 5.90 31.45
C ASP A 220 -14.68 6.37 31.04
N SER A 221 -15.48 5.44 30.49
CA SER A 221 -16.90 5.64 30.25
C SER A 221 -17.56 5.86 31.61
N ARG A 222 -17.81 7.13 31.95
CA ARG A 222 -18.74 7.52 33.01
C ARG A 222 -20.17 7.46 32.51
#